data_AF-A0AAD4Q1C6-F1
#
_entry.id   AF-A0AAD4Q1C6-F1
#
_cell.length_a   1.000
_cell.length_b   1.000
_cell.length_c   1.000
_cell.angle_alpha   90.00
_cell.angle_beta   90.00
_cell.angle_gamma   90.00
#
_symmetry.space_group_name_H-M   'P 1'
#
loop_
_entity.id
_entity.type
_entity.pdbx_description
1 polymer ?
#
loop_
_entity_poly.entity_id
_entity_poly.type
_entity_poly.pdbx_seq_one_letter_code
_entity_poly.pdbx_strand_id
1 'polypeptide(L)'
;MSLGASWLDGSRTATHGRDAASSLHAEGFPSLTSVEIDVTSDKSIAAAKELIEQQYGRLDVLVNNAGIALDVKEKGNYPMREMMQRTFDVNVFGAAAATETFLPLLEKSPNPRIVFTSSSVGLLTRTADCSDPWSSAPIPAYRVSKAALNMLMLYYTNQLLQKGFKVNASCPDYIGTNLNSGRGTGTLYQGAENLVRLAVLDKDGVTGTFSTAEETRPW
;
A
#
# COMPACT_ATOMS: atom_id res chain seq x y z
N MET A 1 -1.11 -14.29 18.84
CA MET A 1 -1.44 -15.54 18.12
C MET A 1 -0.44 -15.68 16.99
N SER A 2 0.28 -16.80 16.92
CA SER A 2 1.01 -17.18 15.71
C SER A 2 -0.06 -17.50 14.66
N LEU A 3 -0.38 -16.52 13.81
CA LEU A 3 -0.99 -16.81 12.53
C LEU A 3 0.07 -17.65 11.83
N GLY A 4 -0.20 -18.91 11.49
CA GLY A 4 0.72 -19.81 10.80
C GLY A 4 1.04 -19.39 9.36
N ALA A 5 1.24 -18.09 9.15
CA ALA A 5 1.49 -17.40 7.90
C ALA A 5 2.98 -17.06 7.79
N SER A 6 3.53 -17.21 6.58
CA SER A 6 4.81 -16.63 6.22
C SER A 6 4.61 -15.16 5.88
N TRP A 7 5.43 -14.29 6.45
CA TRP A 7 5.38 -12.85 6.20
C TRP A 7 6.53 -12.45 5.29
N LEU A 8 6.26 -11.61 4.30
CA LEU A 8 7.27 -11.11 3.37
C LEU A 8 7.39 -9.59 3.52
N ASP A 9 8.59 -9.11 3.79
CA ASP A 9 8.91 -7.67 3.79
C ASP A 9 9.53 -7.29 2.44
N GLY A 10 8.81 -6.48 1.66
CA GLY A 10 9.25 -5.99 0.37
C GLY A 10 10.05 -4.69 0.49
N SER A 11 11.32 -4.72 0.08
CA SER A 11 12.19 -3.53 0.09
C SER A 11 12.91 -3.34 -1.24
N ARG A 12 12.91 -2.13 -1.79
CA ARG A 12 13.70 -1.78 -2.99
C ARG A 12 15.21 -1.82 -2.76
N THR A 13 15.64 -1.86 -1.50
CA THR A 13 17.06 -1.93 -1.13
C THR A 13 17.26 -3.17 -0.29
N ALA A 14 17.90 -4.17 -0.88
CA ALA A 14 18.02 -5.50 -0.28
C ALA A 14 18.67 -5.50 1.11
N THR A 15 19.67 -4.63 1.35
CA THR A 15 20.30 -4.49 2.68
C THR A 15 19.32 -3.98 3.71
N HIS A 16 18.59 -2.89 3.43
CA HIS A 16 17.59 -2.35 4.35
C HIS A 16 16.51 -3.38 4.70
N GLY A 17 16.06 -4.18 3.72
CA GLY A 17 15.08 -5.24 3.96
C GLY A 17 15.64 -6.34 4.86
N ARG A 18 16.88 -6.78 4.64
CA ARG A 18 17.54 -7.78 5.50
C ARG A 18 17.76 -7.27 6.92
N ASP A 19 18.14 -6.00 7.07
CA ASP A 19 18.37 -5.39 8.38
C ASP A 19 17.05 -5.26 9.17
N ALA A 20 15.97 -4.86 8.49
CA ALA A 20 14.63 -4.80 9.08
C ALA A 20 14.13 -6.20 9.50
N ALA A 21 14.27 -7.19 8.62
CA ALA A 21 13.90 -8.57 8.94
C ALA A 21 14.72 -9.12 10.13
N SER A 22 16.03 -8.89 10.15
CA SER A 22 16.91 -9.33 11.25
C SER A 22 16.54 -8.69 12.59
N SER A 23 16.16 -7.40 12.57
CA SER A 23 15.71 -6.69 13.77
C SER A 23 14.41 -7.31 14.31
N LEU A 24 13.43 -7.57 13.44
CA LEU A 24 12.17 -8.21 13.81
C LEU A 24 12.34 -9.68 14.23
N HIS A 25 13.32 -10.39 13.68
CA HIS A 25 13.69 -11.73 14.17
C HIS A 25 14.15 -11.69 15.61
N ALA A 26 15.00 -10.70 15.97
CA ALA A 26 15.46 -10.51 17.34
C ALA A 26 14.33 -10.14 18.31
N GLU A 27 13.25 -9.53 17.81
CA GLU A 27 12.03 -9.23 18.56
C GLU A 27 11.03 -10.40 18.64
N GLY A 28 11.36 -11.58 18.08
CA GLY A 28 10.54 -12.79 18.17
C GLY A 28 9.62 -13.04 16.97
N PHE A 29 9.89 -12.42 15.81
CA PHE A 29 9.17 -12.67 14.55
C PHE A 29 10.01 -13.41 13.50
N PRO A 30 10.49 -14.64 13.77
CA PRO A 30 11.46 -15.35 12.92
C PRO A 30 10.91 -15.78 11.55
N SER A 31 9.59 -15.71 11.33
CA SER A 31 8.92 -16.12 10.09
C SER A 31 8.88 -15.03 9.01
N LEU A 32 9.50 -13.87 9.26
CA LEU A 32 9.57 -12.77 8.30
C LEU A 32 10.72 -12.99 7.31
N THR A 33 10.42 -13.05 6.01
CA THR A 33 11.44 -13.14 4.95
C THR A 33 11.53 -11.80 4.24
N SER A 34 12.74 -11.28 4.04
CA SER A 34 12.94 -10.10 3.20
C SER A 34 12.95 -10.48 1.71
N VAL A 35 12.22 -9.71 0.90
CA VAL A 35 12.17 -9.82 -0.56
C VAL A 35 12.60 -8.48 -1.16
N GLU A 36 13.58 -8.51 -2.07
CA GLU A 36 13.93 -7.30 -2.81
C GLU A 36 12.86 -7.02 -3.87
N ILE A 37 12.24 -5.85 -3.80
CA ILE A 37 11.24 -5.39 -4.77
C ILE A 37 11.23 -3.87 -4.86
N ASP A 38 11.59 -3.35 -6.04
CA ASP A 38 11.37 -1.97 -6.43
C ASP A 38 10.16 -1.89 -7.37
N VAL A 39 9.09 -1.28 -6.87
CA VAL A 39 7.83 -1.13 -7.61
C VAL A 39 7.95 -0.24 -8.85
N THR A 40 9.06 0.50 -9.03
CA THR A 40 9.31 1.25 -10.27
C THR A 40 10.15 0.48 -11.29
N SER A 41 10.35 -0.82 -11.09
CA SER A 41 11.14 -1.69 -11.96
C SER A 41 10.40 -2.99 -12.26
N ASP A 42 9.87 -3.13 -13.46
CA ASP A 42 9.17 -4.35 -13.91
C ASP A 42 10.03 -5.60 -13.75
N LYS A 43 11.34 -5.48 -13.99
CA LYS A 43 12.30 -6.57 -13.76
C LYS A 43 12.38 -6.97 -12.28
N SER A 44 12.36 -6.00 -11.38
CA SER A 44 12.38 -6.26 -9.93
C SER A 44 11.09 -6.91 -9.46
N ILE A 45 9.93 -6.43 -9.93
CA ILE A 45 8.61 -7.02 -9.63
C ILE A 45 8.54 -8.46 -10.14
N ALA A 46 8.97 -8.73 -11.39
CA ALA A 46 8.99 -10.07 -11.96
C ALA A 46 9.89 -11.03 -11.17
N ALA A 47 11.10 -10.59 -10.79
CA ALA A 47 12.01 -11.40 -9.98
C ALA A 47 11.42 -11.72 -8.60
N ALA A 48 10.75 -10.76 -7.95
CA ALA A 48 10.06 -10.98 -6.69
C ALA A 48 8.91 -12.01 -6.83
N LYS A 49 8.14 -11.93 -7.91
CA LYS A 49 7.10 -12.92 -8.23
C LYS A 49 7.67 -14.31 -8.42
N GLU A 50 8.75 -14.46 -9.19
CA GLU A 50 9.40 -15.76 -9.41
C GLU A 50 9.91 -16.37 -8.10
N LEU A 51 10.54 -15.56 -7.25
CA LEU A 51 11.00 -15.99 -5.92
C LEU A 51 9.84 -16.51 -5.07
N ILE A 52 8.74 -15.75 -4.99
CA ILE A 52 7.57 -16.10 -4.19
C ILE A 52 6.89 -17.35 -4.74
N GLU A 53 6.78 -17.47 -6.06
CA GLU A 53 6.22 -18.66 -6.70
C GLU A 53 7.04 -19.91 -6.41
N GLN A 54 8.37 -19.83 -6.49
CA GLN A 54 9.26 -20.97 -6.23
C GLN A 54 9.21 -21.41 -4.76
N GLN A 55 9.16 -20.47 -3.83
CA GLN A 55 9.23 -20.78 -2.39
C GLN A 55 7.88 -21.15 -1.79
N TYR A 56 6.80 -20.48 -2.21
CA TYR A 56 5.49 -20.57 -1.56
C TYR A 56 4.39 -21.10 -2.49
N GLY A 57 4.58 -21.05 -3.81
CA GLY A 57 3.63 -21.51 -4.81
C GLY A 57 2.40 -20.61 -5.01
N ARG A 58 2.07 -19.76 -4.04
CA ARG A 58 0.92 -18.82 -4.04
C ARG A 58 1.24 -17.56 -3.25
N LEU A 59 0.37 -16.56 -3.38
CA LEU A 59 0.32 -15.38 -2.52
C LEU A 59 -1.10 -15.26 -1.98
N ASP A 60 -1.28 -15.10 -0.67
CA ASP A 60 -2.62 -14.97 -0.07
C ASP A 60 -3.06 -13.50 0.06
N VAL A 61 -2.11 -12.60 0.32
CA VAL A 61 -2.36 -11.18 0.55
C VAL A 61 -1.30 -10.34 -0.15
N LEU A 62 -1.72 -9.32 -0.88
CA LEU A 62 -0.86 -8.25 -1.41
C LEU A 62 -1.20 -6.92 -0.72
N VAL A 63 -0.20 -6.27 -0.12
CA VAL A 63 -0.34 -4.92 0.43
C VAL A 63 0.47 -3.94 -0.40
N ASN A 64 -0.21 -3.15 -1.23
CA ASN A 64 0.38 -2.04 -1.97
C ASN A 64 0.62 -0.85 -1.03
N ASN A 65 1.69 -0.95 -0.22
CA ASN A 65 2.05 0.04 0.79
C ASN A 65 3.08 1.07 0.30
N ALA A 66 3.94 0.69 -0.65
CA ALA A 66 5.00 1.57 -1.14
C ALA A 66 4.43 2.91 -1.63
N GLY A 67 5.04 4.01 -1.17
CA GLY A 67 4.58 5.34 -1.54
C GLY A 67 5.53 6.46 -1.15
N ILE A 68 5.52 7.53 -1.93
CA ILE A 68 6.29 8.75 -1.70
C ILE A 68 5.39 9.98 -1.75
N ALA A 69 5.83 11.07 -1.11
CA ALA A 69 5.20 12.38 -1.14
C ALA A 69 6.27 13.45 -1.34
N LEU A 70 6.72 13.65 -2.59
CA LEU A 70 7.84 14.54 -2.91
C LEU A 70 7.51 16.01 -2.62
N ASP A 71 6.27 16.42 -2.80
CA ASP A 71 5.74 17.75 -2.42
C ASP A 71 5.62 17.98 -0.91
N VAL A 72 5.81 16.93 -0.09
CA VAL A 72 5.88 17.01 1.38
C VAL A 72 7.32 16.97 1.88
N LYS A 73 8.11 16.02 1.38
CA LYS A 73 9.47 15.73 1.89
C LYS A 73 10.57 16.52 1.19
N GLU A 74 10.40 16.75 -0.12
CA GLU A 74 11.39 17.32 -1.03
C GLU A 74 10.81 18.56 -1.74
N LYS A 75 9.99 19.33 -1.00
CA LYS A 75 9.23 20.45 -1.55
C LYS A 75 10.16 21.48 -2.20
N GLY A 76 9.93 21.76 -3.48
CA GLY A 76 10.71 22.72 -4.26
C GLY A 76 11.94 22.12 -4.97
N ASN A 77 12.26 20.83 -4.74
CA ASN A 77 13.43 20.20 -5.36
C ASN A 77 13.23 19.85 -6.85
N TYR A 78 11.98 19.77 -7.32
CA TYR A 78 11.66 19.33 -8.67
C TYR A 78 10.64 20.25 -9.34
N PRO A 79 10.72 20.45 -10.68
CA PRO A 79 9.63 21.01 -11.46
C PRO A 79 8.34 20.19 -11.32
N MET A 80 7.19 20.84 -11.44
CA MET A 80 5.87 20.21 -11.24
C MET A 80 5.70 18.89 -12.03
N ARG A 81 6.07 18.89 -13.31
CA ARG A 81 5.93 17.70 -14.18
C ARG A 81 6.73 16.52 -13.67
N GLU A 82 8.01 16.72 -13.35
CA GLU A 82 8.89 15.66 -12.86
C GLU A 82 8.42 15.13 -11.50
N MET A 83 8.02 16.04 -10.61
CA MET A 83 7.48 15.69 -9.29
C MET A 83 6.25 14.79 -9.40
N MET A 84 5.31 15.14 -10.29
CA MET A 84 4.12 14.34 -10.55
C MET A 84 4.48 12.99 -11.16
N GLN A 85 5.34 12.93 -12.18
CA GLN A 85 5.76 11.67 -12.81
C GLN A 85 6.35 10.71 -11.78
N ARG A 86 7.36 11.14 -11.03
CA ARG A 86 8.02 10.29 -10.03
C ARG A 86 7.08 9.84 -8.91
N THR A 87 6.16 10.72 -8.49
CA THR A 87 5.15 10.36 -7.48
C THR A 87 4.16 9.33 -8.03
N PHE A 88 3.75 9.46 -9.29
CA PHE A 88 2.85 8.50 -9.95
C PHE A 88 3.53 7.15 -10.22
N ASP A 89 4.79 7.17 -10.65
CA ASP A 89 5.58 5.95 -10.92
C ASP A 89 5.58 5.02 -9.70
N VAL A 90 5.75 5.57 -8.50
CA VAL A 90 5.69 4.77 -7.25
C VAL A 90 4.25 4.52 -6.81
N ASN A 91 3.46 5.59 -6.62
CA ASN A 91 2.19 5.50 -5.89
C ASN A 91 1.05 4.86 -6.69
N VAL A 92 1.15 4.86 -8.03
CA VAL A 92 0.06 4.44 -8.93
C VAL A 92 0.55 3.35 -9.87
N PHE A 93 1.54 3.64 -10.72
CA PHE A 93 1.99 2.71 -11.74
C PHE A 93 2.66 1.48 -11.13
N GLY A 94 3.52 1.67 -10.13
CA GLY A 94 4.13 0.56 -9.41
C GLY A 94 3.12 -0.31 -8.67
N ALA A 95 2.10 0.30 -8.05
CA ALA A 95 1.02 -0.46 -7.42
C ALA A 95 0.19 -1.26 -8.44
N ALA A 96 -0.09 -0.69 -9.63
CA ALA A 96 -0.75 -1.39 -10.73
C ALA A 96 0.11 -2.56 -11.24
N ALA A 97 1.36 -2.28 -11.60
CA ALA A 97 2.29 -3.27 -12.14
C ALA A 97 2.52 -4.43 -11.16
N ALA A 98 2.70 -4.14 -9.87
CA ALA A 98 2.78 -5.18 -8.84
C ALA A 98 1.48 -5.99 -8.78
N THR A 99 0.32 -5.34 -8.73
CA THR A 99 -0.97 -6.02 -8.66
C THR A 99 -1.19 -6.98 -9.83
N GLU A 100 -0.97 -6.53 -11.06
CA GLU A 100 -1.08 -7.38 -12.26
C GLU A 100 -0.09 -8.55 -12.22
N THR A 101 1.17 -8.27 -11.86
CA THR A 101 2.23 -9.30 -11.87
C THR A 101 1.98 -10.39 -10.83
N PHE A 102 1.47 -10.03 -9.64
CA PHE A 102 1.19 -10.97 -8.57
C PHE A 102 -0.18 -11.65 -8.69
N LEU A 103 -1.06 -11.17 -9.58
CA LEU A 103 -2.42 -11.69 -9.71
C LEU A 103 -2.48 -13.21 -9.93
N PRO A 104 -1.64 -13.84 -10.78
CA PRO A 104 -1.67 -15.29 -10.95
C PRO A 104 -1.31 -16.09 -9.69
N LEU A 105 -0.56 -15.50 -8.74
CA LEU A 105 -0.27 -16.11 -7.45
C LEU A 105 -1.40 -15.90 -6.46
N LEU A 106 -2.05 -14.73 -6.50
CA LEU A 106 -3.22 -14.42 -5.69
C LEU A 106 -4.41 -15.30 -6.05
N GLU A 107 -4.62 -15.60 -7.33
CA GLU A 107 -5.71 -16.48 -7.79
C GLU A 107 -5.60 -17.92 -7.26
N LYS A 108 -4.41 -18.34 -6.81
CA LYS A 108 -4.20 -19.65 -6.16
C LYS A 108 -4.60 -19.65 -4.68
N SER A 109 -4.87 -18.49 -4.09
CA SER A 109 -5.31 -18.38 -2.70
C SER A 109 -6.78 -18.80 -2.55
N PRO A 110 -7.14 -19.56 -1.49
CA PRO A 110 -8.54 -19.77 -1.15
C PRO A 110 -9.22 -18.52 -0.57
N ASN A 111 -8.44 -17.47 -0.26
CA ASN A 111 -8.88 -16.27 0.41
C ASN A 111 -8.07 -15.03 -0.03
N PRO A 112 -8.06 -14.66 -1.33
CA PRO A 112 -7.15 -13.63 -1.87
C PRO A 112 -7.51 -12.21 -1.43
N ARG A 113 -6.53 -11.46 -0.92
CA ARG A 113 -6.71 -10.07 -0.44
C ARG A 113 -5.75 -9.10 -1.12
N ILE A 114 -6.25 -7.92 -1.48
CA ILE A 114 -5.43 -6.82 -1.96
C ILE A 114 -5.78 -5.57 -1.17
N VAL A 115 -4.79 -4.99 -0.50
CA VAL A 115 -4.96 -3.77 0.28
C VAL A 115 -4.09 -2.68 -0.30
N PHE A 116 -4.68 -1.52 -0.58
CA PHE A 116 -3.97 -0.34 -1.05
C PHE A 116 -3.82 0.66 0.11
N THR A 117 -2.58 1.04 0.45
CA THR A 117 -2.35 2.13 1.41
C THR A 117 -2.63 3.46 0.72
N SER A 118 -3.84 3.97 0.87
CA SER A 118 -4.28 5.24 0.31
C SER A 118 -4.16 6.39 1.34
N SER A 119 -4.83 7.51 1.08
CA SER A 119 -4.89 8.66 1.97
C SER A 119 -6.19 9.41 1.81
N SER A 120 -6.72 9.93 2.91
CA SER A 120 -7.96 10.72 2.92
C SER A 120 -7.81 12.04 2.16
N VAL A 121 -6.59 12.54 1.94
CA VAL A 121 -6.37 13.71 1.07
C VAL A 121 -6.68 13.41 -0.40
N GLY A 122 -6.70 12.14 -0.82
CA GLY A 122 -7.08 11.71 -2.16
C GLY A 122 -8.59 11.54 -2.38
N LEU A 123 -9.42 11.82 -1.37
CA LEU A 123 -10.88 11.80 -1.51
C LEU A 123 -11.37 13.08 -2.21
N LEU A 124 -12.19 12.91 -3.24
CA LEU A 124 -12.72 14.03 -4.01
C LEU A 124 -13.72 14.85 -3.18
N THR A 125 -14.59 14.18 -2.45
CA THR A 125 -15.57 14.79 -1.54
C THR A 125 -14.88 15.69 -0.50
N ARG A 126 -13.82 15.20 0.12
CA ARG A 126 -13.02 15.97 1.08
C ARG A 126 -12.27 17.13 0.42
N THR A 127 -11.73 16.93 -0.78
CA THR A 127 -11.01 17.99 -1.51
C THR A 127 -11.95 19.10 -1.97
N ALA A 128 -13.21 18.76 -2.29
CA ALA A 128 -14.24 19.71 -2.70
C ALA A 128 -14.77 20.55 -1.52
N ASP A 129 -14.62 20.09 -0.29
CA ASP A 129 -14.93 20.88 0.90
C ASP A 129 -13.85 21.94 1.17
N CYS A 130 -14.09 23.16 0.71
CA CYS A 130 -13.18 24.29 0.92
C CYS A 130 -13.01 24.69 2.40
N SER A 131 -13.82 24.17 3.32
CA SER A 131 -13.66 24.37 4.76
C SER A 131 -12.70 23.37 5.41
N ASP A 132 -12.43 22.22 4.77
CA ASP A 132 -11.45 21.25 5.27
C ASP A 132 -10.03 21.86 5.21
N PRO A 133 -9.27 21.90 6.33
CA PRO A 133 -7.91 22.46 6.35
C PRO A 133 -6.93 21.78 5.37
N TRP A 134 -7.19 20.52 5.01
CA TRP A 134 -6.36 19.75 4.10
C TRP A 134 -6.76 19.94 2.63
N SER A 135 -7.89 20.57 2.32
CA SER A 135 -8.30 20.87 0.93
C SER A 135 -7.30 21.81 0.23
N SER A 136 -6.75 22.78 0.96
CA SER A 136 -5.81 23.78 0.47
C SER A 136 -4.33 23.40 0.64
N ALA A 137 -4.03 22.25 1.24
CA ALA A 137 -2.64 21.82 1.44
C ALA A 137 -1.89 21.72 0.09
N PRO A 138 -0.67 22.29 -0.05
CA PRO A 138 0.05 22.39 -1.31
C PRO A 138 0.79 21.08 -1.66
N ILE A 139 0.02 20.00 -1.83
CA ILE A 139 0.49 18.64 -2.10
C ILE A 139 -0.15 18.05 -3.37
N PRO A 140 -0.06 18.73 -4.53
CA PRO A 140 -0.79 18.34 -5.73
C PRO A 140 -0.36 16.97 -6.28
N ALA A 141 0.93 16.62 -6.24
CA ALA A 141 1.42 15.35 -6.75
C ALA A 141 0.95 14.20 -5.84
N TYR A 142 1.13 14.32 -4.53
CA TYR A 142 0.68 13.30 -3.59
C TYR A 142 -0.85 13.14 -3.61
N ARG A 143 -1.59 14.24 -3.52
CA ARG A 143 -3.07 14.25 -3.53
C ARG A 143 -3.63 13.55 -4.76
N VAL A 144 -3.23 14.00 -5.95
CA VAL A 144 -3.78 13.45 -7.19
C VAL A 144 -3.33 12.00 -7.38
N SER A 145 -2.12 11.62 -6.95
CA SER A 145 -1.68 10.22 -7.00
C SER A 145 -2.55 9.31 -6.11
N LYS A 146 -2.96 9.76 -4.92
CA LYS A 146 -3.83 8.98 -4.03
C LYS A 146 -5.29 8.94 -4.51
N ALA A 147 -5.77 9.98 -5.17
CA ALA A 147 -7.05 9.94 -5.88
C ALA A 147 -7.02 8.95 -7.06
N ALA A 148 -5.93 8.92 -7.84
CA ALA A 148 -5.75 7.94 -8.91
C ALA A 148 -5.64 6.50 -8.37
N LEU A 149 -4.92 6.30 -7.25
CA LEU A 149 -4.82 5.02 -6.57
C LEU A 149 -6.19 4.50 -6.08
N ASN A 150 -7.04 5.40 -5.58
CA ASN A 150 -8.42 5.08 -5.19
C ASN A 150 -9.22 4.53 -6.38
N MET A 151 -9.15 5.22 -7.53
CA MET A 151 -9.82 4.76 -8.76
C MET A 151 -9.26 3.41 -9.25
N LEU A 152 -7.95 3.23 -9.20
CA LEU A 152 -7.29 1.97 -9.56
C LEU A 152 -7.75 0.81 -8.67
N MET A 153 -7.86 1.04 -7.35
CA MET A 153 -8.36 0.03 -6.41
C MET A 153 -9.82 -0.35 -6.71
N LEU A 154 -10.68 0.63 -7.01
CA LEU A 154 -12.07 0.36 -7.42
C LEU A 154 -12.16 -0.41 -8.74
N TYR A 155 -11.28 -0.12 -9.70
CA TYR A 155 -11.16 -0.92 -10.91
C TYR A 155 -10.89 -2.39 -10.56
N TYR A 156 -9.86 -2.67 -9.76
CA TYR A 156 -9.55 -4.04 -9.33
C TYR A 156 -10.66 -4.71 -8.53
N THR A 157 -11.34 -3.95 -7.67
CA THR A 157 -12.52 -4.44 -6.96
C THR A 157 -13.54 -5.00 -7.94
N ASN A 158 -13.91 -4.23 -8.97
CA ASN A 158 -14.90 -4.64 -9.95
C ASN A 158 -14.44 -5.82 -10.81
N GLN A 159 -13.17 -5.86 -11.21
CA GLN A 159 -12.63 -6.96 -12.02
C GLN A 159 -12.54 -8.29 -11.25
N LEU A 160 -12.28 -8.22 -9.95
CA LEU A 160 -11.96 -9.41 -9.14
C LEU A 160 -13.11 -9.85 -8.22
N LEU A 161 -14.22 -9.10 -8.18
CA LEU A 161 -15.37 -9.37 -7.31
C LEU A 161 -15.92 -10.79 -7.50
N GLN A 162 -16.16 -11.19 -8.76
CA GLN A 162 -16.69 -12.52 -9.09
C GLN A 162 -15.70 -13.66 -8.80
N LYS A 163 -14.42 -13.35 -8.63
CA LYS A 163 -13.36 -14.30 -8.24
C LYS A 163 -13.22 -14.43 -6.72
N GLY A 164 -14.05 -13.74 -5.93
CA GLY A 164 -14.05 -13.82 -4.47
C GLY A 164 -12.92 -13.04 -3.78
N PHE A 165 -12.26 -12.12 -4.49
CA PHE A 165 -11.25 -11.24 -3.90
C PHE A 165 -11.89 -10.22 -2.96
N LYS A 166 -11.15 -9.85 -1.90
CA LYS A 166 -11.42 -8.62 -1.14
C LYS A 166 -10.35 -7.61 -1.48
N VAL A 167 -10.79 -6.49 -2.04
CA VAL A 167 -9.93 -5.40 -2.49
C VAL A 167 -10.38 -4.14 -1.77
N ASN A 168 -9.50 -3.51 -0.99
CA ASN A 168 -9.87 -2.34 -0.18
C ASN A 168 -8.74 -1.31 -0.11
N ALA A 169 -9.10 -0.06 0.16
CA ALA A 169 -8.17 1.01 0.49
C ALA A 169 -8.13 1.24 2.00
N SER A 170 -6.92 1.28 2.54
CA SER A 170 -6.64 1.68 3.92
C SER A 170 -6.05 3.08 3.96
N CYS A 171 -6.61 3.97 4.76
CA CYS A 171 -5.99 5.23 5.15
C CYS A 171 -5.39 5.04 6.55
N PRO A 172 -4.06 5.16 6.72
CA PRO A 172 -3.41 4.99 8.03
C PRO A 172 -3.57 6.21 8.95
N ASP A 173 -4.33 7.23 8.54
CA ASP A 173 -4.37 8.56 9.16
C ASP A 173 -3.01 9.29 9.16
N TYR A 174 -2.86 10.32 10.00
CA TYR A 174 -1.69 11.18 10.00
C TYR A 174 -0.57 10.62 10.90
N ILE A 175 0.17 9.64 10.38
CA ILE A 175 1.21 8.91 11.13
C ILE A 175 2.60 9.53 10.97
N GLY A 176 3.33 9.67 12.07
CA GLY A 176 4.70 10.19 12.06
C GLY A 176 5.65 9.20 11.41
N THR A 177 6.10 9.49 10.18
CA THR A 177 7.03 8.63 9.43
C THR A 177 8.05 9.47 8.67
N ASN A 178 9.03 8.82 8.04
CA ASN A 178 9.96 9.50 7.13
C ASN A 178 9.28 10.17 5.92
N LEU A 179 8.03 9.81 5.59
CA LEU A 179 7.26 10.45 4.51
C LEU A 179 6.89 11.90 4.85
N ASN A 180 6.63 12.19 6.12
CA ASN A 180 6.24 13.52 6.61
C ASN A 180 7.23 14.09 7.64
N SER A 181 8.47 13.59 7.66
CA SER A 181 9.51 14.00 8.60
C SER A 181 9.08 13.88 10.08
N GLY A 182 8.29 12.87 10.42
CA GLY A 182 7.83 12.62 11.78
C GLY A 182 6.73 13.57 12.28
N ARG A 183 6.12 14.39 11.41
CA ARG A 183 5.12 15.40 11.81
C ARG A 183 3.73 14.83 12.15
N GLY A 184 3.51 13.54 11.94
CA GLY A 184 2.23 12.90 12.22
C GLY A 184 1.88 12.85 13.71
N THR A 185 0.59 12.80 14.02
CA THR A 185 0.03 12.74 15.37
C THR A 185 -0.14 11.31 15.89
N GLY A 186 -0.15 10.31 14.99
CA GLY A 186 -0.29 8.90 15.34
C GLY A 186 1.02 8.10 15.27
N THR A 187 0.98 6.92 15.86
CA THR A 187 2.08 5.94 15.92
C THR A 187 2.07 4.97 14.73
N LEU A 188 3.20 4.30 14.47
CA LEU A 188 3.30 3.27 13.43
C LEU A 188 2.29 2.13 13.65
N TYR A 189 2.04 1.73 14.90
CA TYR A 189 1.07 0.69 15.23
C TYR A 189 -0.36 1.09 14.86
N GLN A 190 -0.76 2.33 15.19
CA GLN A 190 -2.07 2.86 14.80
C GLN A 190 -2.23 2.91 13.27
N GLY A 191 -1.17 3.31 12.55
CA GLY A 191 -1.18 3.31 11.09
C GLY A 191 -1.33 1.91 10.47
N ALA A 192 -0.77 0.89 11.11
CA ALA A 192 -0.81 -0.49 10.64
C ALA A 192 -2.14 -1.20 10.95
N GLU A 193 -2.90 -0.74 11.95
CA GLU A 193 -4.08 -1.43 12.47
C GLU A 193 -5.11 -1.74 11.36
N ASN A 194 -5.51 -0.72 10.60
CA ASN A 194 -6.50 -0.92 9.54
C ASN A 194 -5.94 -1.72 8.35
N LEU A 195 -4.64 -1.59 8.06
CA LEU A 195 -3.97 -2.40 7.03
C LEU A 195 -4.04 -3.89 7.39
N VAL A 196 -3.69 -4.23 8.63
CA VAL A 196 -3.74 -5.61 9.14
C VAL A 196 -5.18 -6.11 9.16
N ARG A 197 -6.13 -5.30 9.66
CA ARG A 197 -7.56 -5.65 9.67
C ARG A 197 -8.08 -6.02 8.28
N LEU A 198 -7.76 -5.24 7.26
CA LEU A 198 -8.16 -5.50 5.88
C LEU A 198 -7.43 -6.70 5.26
N ALA A 199 -6.16 -6.92 5.63
CA ALA A 199 -5.35 -8.03 5.16
C ALA A 199 -5.84 -9.39 5.66
N VAL A 200 -6.46 -9.45 6.86
CA VAL A 200 -6.90 -10.71 7.48
C VAL A 200 -8.42 -10.94 7.43
N LEU A 201 -9.13 -10.20 6.57
CA LEU A 201 -10.57 -10.38 6.39
C LEU A 201 -10.92 -11.82 5.97
N ASP A 202 -11.98 -12.34 6.58
CA ASP A 202 -12.60 -13.60 6.16
C ASP A 202 -13.26 -13.48 4.77
N LYS A 203 -13.88 -14.57 4.31
CA LYS A 203 -14.54 -14.65 3.00
C LYS A 203 -15.76 -13.73 2.88
N ASP A 204 -16.39 -13.37 3.99
CA ASP A 204 -17.60 -12.54 4.02
C ASP A 204 -17.28 -11.07 4.33
N GLY A 205 -16.00 -10.76 4.55
CA GLY A 205 -15.51 -9.42 4.82
C GLY A 205 -15.78 -8.41 3.71
N VAL A 206 -15.60 -7.14 4.05
CA VAL A 206 -15.86 -6.00 3.16
C VAL A 206 -14.95 -5.99 1.92
N THR A 207 -15.45 -5.41 0.82
CA THR A 207 -14.68 -5.17 -0.41
C THR A 207 -15.14 -3.85 -1.03
N GLY A 208 -14.27 -3.18 -1.78
CA GLY A 208 -14.56 -1.89 -2.42
C GLY A 208 -14.67 -0.71 -1.45
N THR A 209 -14.11 -0.84 -0.24
CA THR A 209 -14.20 0.20 0.79
C THR A 209 -12.94 1.05 0.86
N PHE A 210 -13.11 2.30 1.28
CA PHE A 210 -12.05 3.14 1.83
C PHE A 210 -12.31 3.25 3.33
N SER A 211 -11.33 2.93 4.18
CA SER A 211 -11.51 3.06 5.63
C SER A 211 -10.25 3.53 6.35
N THR A 212 -10.44 4.10 7.54
CA THR A 212 -9.43 4.26 8.58
C THR A 212 -9.58 3.11 9.60
N ALA A 213 -8.84 3.16 10.72
CA ALA A 213 -9.06 2.23 11.82
C ALA A 213 -10.44 2.43 12.50
N GLU A 214 -10.96 3.65 12.44
CA GLU A 214 -12.17 4.06 13.15
C GLU A 214 -13.44 3.87 12.31
N GLU A 215 -13.36 4.17 11.01
CA GLU A 215 -14.55 4.25 10.16
C GLU A 215 -14.30 3.92 8.69
N THR A 216 -15.35 3.48 8.01
CA THR A 216 -15.43 3.47 6.55
C THR A 216 -15.88 4.83 6.06
N ARG A 217 -15.22 5.38 5.03
CA ARG A 217 -15.57 6.68 4.44
C ARG A 217 -16.19 6.51 3.05
N PRO A 218 -17.07 7.44 2.64
CA PRO A 218 -17.52 7.52 1.26
C PRO A 218 -16.35 7.88 0.31
N TRP A 219 -16.52 7.53 -0.96
CA TRP A 219 -15.61 7.88 -2.04
C TRP A 219 -15.63 9.38 -2.37
#